data_AF-A0AAV5Z4H9-F1
#
_entry.id   AF-A0AAV5Z4H9-F1
#
_cell.length_a   1.000
_cell.length_b   1.000
_cell.length_c   1.000
_cell.angle_alpha   90.00
_cell.angle_beta   90.00
_cell.angle_gamma   90.00
#
_symmetry.space_group_name_H-M   'P 1'
#
loop_
_entity.id
_entity.type
_entity.pdbx_description
1 polymer ?
#
loop_
_entity_poly.entity_id
_entity_poly.type
_entity_poly.pdbx_seq_one_letter_code
_entity_poly.pdbx_strand_id
1 'polypeptide(L)'
;MNDVHVDEWLFDHVRGDLAPAERARVDAHLGACGDCRASRDRFAGLMTELARTAPAAPPIHWGAYRAELRERLERRSSRAGALWWSLVKPMPALVAAGLVAVLVMAGLPGGVRSPGAPDPLTLDNTILASRLDMIARLDVVQQLDLLEDFNVIGELDELPEPQKS
;
A
#
# COMPACT_ATOMS: atom_id res chain seq x y z
N MET A 1 29.50 30.27 -14.40
CA MET A 1 29.00 29.04 -15.05
C MET A 1 28.29 28.25 -13.97
N ASN A 2 27.00 27.96 -14.13
CA ASN A 2 26.25 27.18 -13.15
C ASN A 2 26.77 25.75 -13.18
N ASP A 3 27.56 25.38 -12.17
CA ASP A 3 27.94 24.00 -11.90
C ASP A 3 26.67 23.22 -11.59
N VAL A 4 26.13 22.55 -12.61
CA VAL A 4 25.23 21.43 -12.39
C VAL A 4 26.03 20.46 -11.53
N HIS A 5 25.60 20.21 -10.29
CA HIS A 5 26.30 19.36 -9.34
C HIS A 5 26.31 17.90 -9.85
N VAL A 6 27.30 17.59 -10.69
CA VAL A 6 27.53 16.24 -11.24
C VAL A 6 27.85 15.23 -10.13
N ASP A 7 28.18 15.71 -8.92
CA ASP A 7 28.45 14.93 -7.73
C ASP A 7 27.35 13.91 -7.41
N GLU A 8 26.08 14.26 -7.63
CA GLU A 8 24.94 13.34 -7.41
C GLU A 8 24.97 12.13 -8.36
N TRP A 9 25.51 12.30 -9.56
CA TRP A 9 25.55 11.27 -10.61
C TRP A 9 26.85 10.48 -10.62
N LEU A 10 27.83 10.82 -9.78
CA LEU A 10 29.11 10.11 -9.73
C LEU A 10 28.94 8.65 -9.29
N PHE A 11 28.03 8.39 -8.36
CA PHE A 11 27.78 7.03 -7.88
C PHE A 11 27.21 6.13 -8.98
N ASP A 12 26.20 6.63 -9.70
CA ASP A 12 25.58 5.92 -10.83
C ASP A 12 26.54 5.79 -12.00
N HIS A 13 27.40 6.79 -12.22
CA HIS A 13 28.48 6.72 -13.20
C HIS A 13 29.47 5.59 -12.86
N VAL A 14 29.88 5.45 -11.60
CA VAL A 14 30.79 4.38 -11.14
C VAL A 14 30.14 2.99 -11.26
N ARG A 15 28.84 2.88 -10.96
CA ARG A 15 28.09 1.61 -11.12
C ARG A 15 27.76 1.28 -12.58
N GLY A 16 27.79 2.27 -13.46
CA GLY A 16 27.42 2.13 -14.87
C GLY A 16 25.93 2.30 -15.15
N ASP A 17 25.15 2.74 -14.17
CA ASP A 17 23.68 2.80 -14.18
C ASP A 17 23.10 4.01 -14.92
N LEU A 18 23.95 4.94 -15.40
CA LEU A 18 23.52 6.13 -16.14
C LEU A 18 23.05 5.83 -17.58
N ALA A 19 22.06 6.58 -18.05
CA ALA A 19 21.69 6.57 -19.46
C ALA A 19 22.85 7.13 -20.33
N PRO A 20 22.96 6.75 -21.61
CA PRO A 20 24.07 7.19 -22.46
C PRO A 20 24.24 8.72 -22.55
N ALA A 21 23.13 9.46 -22.57
CA ALA A 21 23.14 10.92 -22.64
C ALA A 21 23.63 11.57 -21.33
N GLU A 22 23.28 10.99 -20.19
CA GLU A 22 23.73 11.46 -18.87
C GLU A 22 25.20 11.13 -18.67
N ARG A 23 25.63 9.91 -19.02
CA ARG A 23 27.03 9.49 -18.98
C ARG A 23 27.92 10.45 -19.77
N ALA A 24 27.52 10.83 -20.98
CA ALA A 24 28.29 11.78 -21.79
C ALA A 24 28.42 13.17 -21.13
N ARG A 25 27.39 13.63 -20.40
CA ARG A 25 27.45 14.90 -19.65
C ARG A 25 28.41 14.79 -18.46
N VAL A 26 28.34 13.69 -17.72
CA VAL A 26 29.26 13.41 -16.60
C VAL A 26 30.69 13.32 -17.12
N ASP A 27 30.95 12.58 -18.20
CA ASP A 27 32.28 12.44 -18.80
C ASP A 27 32.85 13.78 -19.26
N ALA A 28 32.03 14.63 -19.88
CA ALA A 28 32.45 15.98 -20.28
C ALA A 28 32.85 16.84 -19.06
N HIS A 29 32.08 16.77 -17.97
CA HIS A 29 32.40 17.49 -16.73
C HIS A 29 33.67 16.92 -16.07
N LEU A 30 33.81 15.59 -16.00
CA LEU A 30 35.00 14.92 -15.51
C LEU A 30 36.24 15.25 -16.35
N GLY A 31 36.09 15.56 -17.64
CA GLY A 31 37.19 16.09 -18.46
C GLY A 31 37.68 17.47 -17.99
N ALA A 32 36.77 18.32 -17.52
CA ALA A 32 37.06 19.71 -17.15
C ALA A 32 37.41 19.90 -15.66
N CYS A 33 36.85 19.09 -14.74
CA CYS A 33 36.98 19.29 -13.30
C CYS A 33 37.87 18.22 -12.63
N GLY A 34 38.97 18.67 -12.00
CA GLY A 34 39.88 17.77 -11.26
C GLY A 34 39.31 17.24 -9.95
N ASP A 35 38.52 18.04 -9.25
CA ASP A 35 37.96 17.68 -7.94
C ASP A 35 36.90 16.58 -8.09
N CYS A 36 36.03 16.68 -9.09
CA CYS A 36 35.03 15.65 -9.39
C CYS A 36 35.69 14.34 -9.86
N ARG A 37 36.82 14.40 -10.59
CA ARG A 37 37.62 13.18 -10.91
C ARG A 37 38.14 12.51 -9.64
N ALA A 38 38.74 13.29 -8.73
CA ALA A 38 39.25 12.77 -7.48
C ALA A 38 38.12 12.16 -6.60
N SER A 39 36.94 12.78 -6.59
CA SER A 39 35.75 12.22 -5.91
C SER A 39 35.29 10.91 -6.55
N ARG A 40 35.17 10.86 -7.89
CA ARG A 40 34.79 9.65 -8.64
C ARG A 40 35.76 8.50 -8.38
N ASP A 41 37.06 8.76 -8.39
CA ASP A 41 38.08 7.73 -8.16
C ASP A 41 38.11 7.25 -6.71
N ARG A 42 37.85 8.13 -5.72
CA ARG A 42 37.64 7.72 -4.33
C ARG A 42 36.46 6.76 -4.19
N PHE A 43 35.31 7.08 -4.81
CA PHE A 43 34.14 6.20 -4.79
C PHE A 43 34.41 4.85 -5.47
N ALA A 44 35.06 4.87 -6.64
CA ALA A 44 35.43 3.64 -7.34
C ALA A 44 36.38 2.75 -6.50
N GLY A 45 37.32 3.36 -5.77
CA GLY A 45 38.20 2.67 -4.83
C GLY A 45 37.43 2.01 -3.68
N LEU A 46 36.51 2.75 -3.05
CA LEU A 46 35.65 2.22 -1.97
C LEU A 46 34.80 1.04 -2.45
N MET A 47 34.16 1.15 -3.62
CA MET A 47 33.37 0.06 -4.20
C MET A 47 34.21 -1.18 -4.49
N THR A 48 35.44 -1.00 -4.97
CA THR A 48 36.36 -2.10 -5.23
C THR A 48 36.81 -2.79 -3.94
N GLU A 49 37.05 -2.01 -2.88
CA GLU A 49 37.39 -2.56 -1.56
C GLU A 49 36.21 -3.30 -0.93
N LEU A 50 35.01 -2.73 -1.01
CA LEU A 50 33.79 -3.36 -0.51
C LEU A 50 33.51 -4.66 -1.27
N ALA A 51 33.67 -4.69 -2.60
CA ALA A 51 33.51 -5.91 -3.38
C ALA A 51 34.52 -7.02 -3.01
N ARG A 52 35.72 -6.64 -2.53
CA ARG A 52 36.74 -7.60 -2.07
C ARG A 52 36.52 -8.09 -0.64
N THR A 53 35.99 -7.23 0.23
CA THR A 53 35.85 -7.51 1.67
C THR A 53 34.47 -8.01 2.05
N ALA A 54 33.45 -7.77 1.22
CA ALA A 54 32.09 -8.19 1.49
C ALA A 54 32.02 -9.72 1.63
N PRO A 55 31.42 -10.24 2.71
CA PRO A 55 31.14 -11.65 2.82
C PRO A 55 30.20 -12.08 1.70
N ALA A 56 30.30 -13.33 1.27
CA ALA A 56 29.36 -13.88 0.30
C ALA A 56 27.93 -13.72 0.81
N ALA A 57 27.04 -13.19 -0.04
CA ALA A 57 25.63 -13.03 0.32
C ALA A 57 25.06 -14.40 0.73
N PRO A 58 24.36 -14.48 1.88
CA PRO A 58 23.75 -15.73 2.30
C PRO A 58 22.69 -16.17 1.27
N PRO A 59 22.45 -17.47 1.12
CA PRO A 59 21.43 -17.96 0.19
C PRO A 59 20.05 -17.42 0.59
N ILE A 60 19.43 -16.64 -0.30
CA ILE A 60 18.11 -16.06 -0.04
C ILE A 60 17.03 -17.10 -0.34
N HIS A 61 16.38 -17.62 0.71
CA HIS A 61 15.27 -18.57 0.58
C HIS A 61 13.92 -17.86 0.45
N TRP A 62 13.65 -17.27 -0.72
CA TRP A 62 12.39 -16.55 -0.99
C TRP A 62 11.13 -17.37 -0.74
N GLY A 63 11.19 -18.70 -0.92
CA GLY A 63 10.08 -19.61 -0.64
C GLY A 63 9.73 -19.69 0.84
N ALA A 64 10.75 -19.84 1.71
CA ALA A 64 10.57 -19.88 3.15
C ALA A 64 10.06 -18.53 3.69
N TYR A 65 10.65 -17.43 3.21
CA TYR A 65 10.19 -16.08 3.55
C TYR A 65 8.72 -15.84 3.16
N ARG A 66 8.31 -16.23 1.95
CA ARG A 66 6.91 -16.12 1.51
C ARG A 66 5.96 -17.00 2.30
N ALA A 67 6.40 -18.20 2.69
CA ALA A 67 5.61 -19.10 3.52
C ALA A 67 5.38 -18.48 4.91
N GLU A 68 6.43 -17.99 5.55
CA GLU A 68 6.36 -17.31 6.84
C GLU A 68 5.48 -16.05 6.78
N LEU A 69 5.64 -15.23 5.74
CA LEU A 69 4.82 -14.04 5.54
C LEU A 69 3.34 -14.39 5.40
N ARG A 70 3.01 -15.40 4.59
CA ARG A 70 1.63 -15.88 4.42
C ARG A 70 1.05 -16.35 5.74
N GLU A 71 1.82 -17.13 6.50
CA GLU A 71 1.37 -17.63 7.80
C GLU A 71 1.09 -16.49 8.79
N ARG A 72 1.97 -15.48 8.84
CA ARG A 72 1.75 -14.28 9.68
C ARG A 72 0.48 -13.53 9.28
N LEU A 73 0.21 -13.40 7.98
CA LEU A 73 -1.01 -12.76 7.46
C LEU A 73 -2.26 -13.58 7.81
N GLU A 74 -2.23 -14.90 7.63
CA GLU A 74 -3.34 -15.79 7.97
C GLU A 74 -3.65 -15.80 9.48
N ARG A 75 -2.63 -15.77 10.35
CA ARG A 75 -2.85 -15.66 11.80
C ARG A 75 -3.52 -14.33 12.19
N ARG A 76 -3.25 -13.25 11.47
CA ARG A 76 -3.88 -11.94 11.71
C ARG A 76 -5.31 -11.88 11.17
N SER A 77 -5.53 -12.42 9.97
CA SER A 77 -6.86 -12.44 9.34
C SER A 77 -7.83 -13.40 10.04
N SER A 78 -7.37 -14.57 10.47
CA SER A 78 -8.20 -15.58 11.14
C SER A 78 -8.76 -15.12 12.47
N ARG A 79 -8.01 -14.36 13.28
CA ARG A 79 -8.50 -13.81 14.56
C ARG A 79 -9.58 -12.74 14.34
N ALA A 80 -9.37 -11.84 13.38
CA ALA A 80 -10.33 -10.78 13.07
C ALA A 80 -11.59 -11.34 12.37
N GLY A 81 -11.40 -12.26 11.42
CA GLY A 81 -12.46 -12.89 10.65
C GLY A 81 -13.32 -13.84 11.47
N ALA A 82 -12.74 -14.61 12.39
CA ALA A 82 -13.49 -15.55 13.23
C ALA A 82 -14.44 -14.83 14.21
N LEU A 83 -13.99 -13.74 14.83
CA LEU A 83 -14.83 -12.94 15.73
C LEU A 83 -16.00 -12.32 14.96
N TRP A 84 -15.71 -11.70 13.81
CA TRP A 84 -16.74 -11.10 12.96
C TRP A 84 -17.75 -12.16 12.51
N TRP A 85 -17.29 -13.29 11.98
CA TRP A 85 -18.16 -14.37 11.49
C TRP A 85 -19.04 -14.97 12.59
N SER A 86 -18.55 -15.06 13.83
CA SER A 86 -19.36 -15.51 14.98
C SER A 86 -20.47 -14.51 15.36
N LEU A 87 -20.26 -13.21 15.16
CA LEU A 87 -21.25 -12.18 15.44
C LEU A 87 -22.34 -12.06 14.36
N VAL A 88 -22.03 -12.33 13.09
CA VAL A 88 -23.03 -12.28 11.99
C VAL A 88 -23.84 -13.58 11.85
N LYS A 89 -23.37 -14.69 12.41
CA LYS A 89 -24.02 -16.01 12.30
C LYS A 89 -25.46 -16.09 12.86
N PRO A 90 -25.84 -15.41 13.96
CA PRO A 90 -27.23 -15.41 14.44
C PRO A 90 -28.14 -14.40 13.72
N MET A 91 -27.58 -13.46 12.96
CA MET A 91 -28.31 -12.37 12.28
C MET A 91 -29.36 -12.85 11.24
N PRO A 92 -29.12 -13.86 10.38
CA PRO A 92 -30.12 -14.27 9.39
C PRO A 92 -31.36 -14.93 10.03
N ALA A 93 -31.23 -15.61 11.17
CA ALA A 93 -32.35 -16.21 11.87
C ALA A 93 -33.27 -15.15 12.52
N LEU A 94 -32.68 -14.06 13.03
CA LEU A 94 -33.43 -12.92 13.59
C LEU A 94 -34.17 -12.15 12.50
N VAL A 95 -33.55 -11.94 11.34
CA VAL A 95 -34.21 -11.29 10.18
C VAL A 95 -35.37 -12.14 9.66
N ALA A 96 -35.20 -13.46 9.56
CA ALA A 96 -36.27 -14.37 9.14
C ALA A 96 -37.46 -14.36 10.14
N ALA A 97 -37.19 -14.38 11.44
CA ALA A 97 -38.23 -14.31 12.47
C ALA A 97 -39.01 -12.98 12.43
N GLY A 98 -38.32 -11.86 12.21
CA GLY A 98 -38.96 -10.55 12.04
C GLY A 98 -39.89 -10.49 10.83
N LEU A 99 -39.46 -11.06 9.70
CA LEU A 99 -40.26 -11.09 8.46
C LEU A 99 -41.53 -11.93 8.62
N VAL A 100 -41.44 -13.07 9.31
CA VAL A 100 -42.60 -13.91 9.64
C VAL A 100 -43.57 -13.17 10.57
N ALA A 101 -43.07 -12.47 11.59
CA ALA A 101 -43.92 -11.71 12.51
C ALA A 101 -44.69 -10.57 11.79
N VAL A 102 -44.03 -9.86 10.86
CA VAL A 102 -44.67 -8.80 10.05
C VAL A 102 -45.74 -9.38 9.12
N LEU A 103 -45.49 -10.52 8.48
CA LEU A 103 -46.47 -11.19 7.61
C LEU A 103 -47.69 -11.69 8.39
N VAL A 104 -47.49 -12.24 9.60
CA VAL A 104 -48.59 -12.66 10.48
C VAL A 104 -49.42 -11.46 10.93
N MET A 105 -48.78 -10.33 11.25
CA MET A 105 -49.46 -9.10 11.63
C MET A 105 -50.24 -8.47 10.47
N ALA A 106 -49.71 -8.57 9.25
CA ALA A 106 -50.35 -8.06 8.03
C ALA A 106 -51.49 -8.96 7.50
N GLY A 107 -51.48 -10.26 7.80
CA GLY A 107 -52.48 -11.23 7.36
C GLY A 107 -53.74 -11.34 8.23
N LEU A 108 -53.77 -10.70 9.39
CA LEU A 108 -54.93 -10.70 10.30
C LEU A 108 -56.06 -9.81 9.73
N PRO A 109 -57.28 -10.36 9.46
CA PRO A 109 -58.37 -9.65 8.77
C PRO A 109 -59.08 -8.57 9.61
N GLY A 110 -58.45 -8.05 10.66
CA GLY A 110 -58.93 -6.94 11.51
C GLY A 110 -57.90 -5.83 11.74
N GLY A 111 -56.74 -5.87 11.08
CA GLY A 111 -55.70 -4.85 11.21
C GLY A 111 -56.03 -3.57 10.42
N VAL A 112 -56.02 -2.45 11.14
CA VAL A 112 -56.25 -1.08 10.67
C VAL A 112 -55.57 -0.82 9.32
N ARG A 113 -56.34 -0.65 8.24
CA ARG A 113 -55.83 -0.10 6.98
C ARG A 113 -55.39 1.35 7.27
N SER A 114 -54.08 1.55 7.40
CA SER A 114 -53.51 2.89 7.52
C SER A 114 -53.57 3.57 6.14
N PRO A 115 -54.24 4.73 6.00
CA PRO A 115 -54.31 5.46 4.73
C PRO A 115 -52.97 6.19 4.53
N GLY A 116 -51.99 5.46 4.00
CA GLY A 116 -50.66 6.00 3.80
C GLY A 116 -49.63 4.97 3.33
N ALA A 117 -50.07 3.83 2.76
CA ALA A 117 -49.14 2.91 2.13
C ALA A 117 -48.51 3.64 0.93
N PRO A 118 -47.19 3.92 0.96
CA PRO A 118 -46.53 4.55 -0.17
C PRO A 118 -46.59 3.58 -1.35
N ASP A 119 -46.96 4.12 -2.51
CA ASP A 119 -47.05 3.38 -3.77
C ASP A 119 -45.72 2.63 -3.99
N PRO A 120 -45.68 1.31 -4.23
CA PRO A 120 -44.44 0.54 -4.32
C PRO A 120 -43.44 1.13 -5.31
N LEU A 121 -43.92 1.78 -6.37
CA LEU A 121 -43.09 2.51 -7.33
C LEU A 121 -42.36 3.72 -6.71
N THR A 122 -42.94 4.39 -5.72
CA THR A 122 -42.28 5.50 -5.00
C THR A 122 -41.25 5.00 -3.99
N LEU A 123 -41.47 3.83 -3.39
CA LEU A 123 -40.51 3.20 -2.48
C LEU A 123 -39.28 2.71 -3.25
N ASP A 124 -39.48 2.06 -4.39
CA ASP A 124 -38.37 1.61 -5.23
C ASP A 124 -37.55 2.80 -5.76
N ASN A 125 -38.20 3.88 -6.19
CA ASN A 125 -37.51 5.09 -6.66
C ASN A 125 -36.72 5.79 -5.54
N THR A 126 -37.21 5.83 -4.31
CA THR A 126 -36.48 6.43 -3.17
C THR A 126 -35.30 5.55 -2.71
N ILE A 127 -35.45 4.23 -2.76
CA ILE A 127 -34.35 3.29 -2.49
C ILE A 127 -33.29 3.34 -3.61
N LEU A 128 -33.70 3.46 -4.87
CA LEU A 128 -32.76 3.64 -5.98
C LEU A 128 -32.01 4.97 -5.88
N ALA A 129 -32.73 6.07 -5.59
CA ALA A 129 -32.15 7.40 -5.43
C ALA A 129 -31.12 7.46 -4.28
N SER A 130 -31.40 6.80 -3.15
CA SER A 130 -30.46 6.72 -2.03
C SER A 130 -29.22 5.88 -2.34
N ARG A 131 -29.35 4.81 -3.14
CA ARG A 131 -28.20 4.04 -3.63
C ARG A 131 -27.34 4.83 -4.62
N LEU A 132 -27.97 5.62 -5.50
CA LEU A 132 -27.27 6.50 -6.43
C LEU A 132 -26.52 7.63 -5.70
N ASP A 133 -27.11 8.21 -4.64
CA ASP A 133 -26.42 9.18 -3.77
C ASP A 133 -25.21 8.56 -3.06
N MET A 134 -25.29 7.30 -2.64
CA MET A 134 -24.16 6.58 -2.03
C MET A 134 -23.05 6.23 -3.02
N ILE A 135 -23.39 5.93 -4.29
CA ILE A 135 -22.39 5.72 -5.36
C ILE A 135 -21.74 7.04 -5.76
N ALA A 136 -22.50 8.14 -5.82
CA ALA A 136 -21.95 9.47 -6.05
C ALA A 136 -21.03 9.93 -4.90
N ARG A 137 -21.26 9.41 -3.68
CA ARG A 137 -20.38 9.59 -2.51
C ARG A 137 -19.22 8.61 -2.42
N LEU A 138 -19.19 7.57 -3.27
CA LEU A 138 -18.01 6.73 -3.45
C LEU A 138 -17.04 7.48 -4.37
N ASP A 139 -16.31 8.39 -3.74
CA ASP A 139 -15.19 9.15 -4.30
C ASP A 139 -13.98 8.23 -4.55
N VAL A 140 -14.19 7.17 -5.33
CA VAL A 140 -13.20 6.13 -5.66
C VAL A 140 -12.04 6.70 -6.48
N VAL A 141 -12.14 7.96 -6.92
CA VAL A 141 -11.10 8.64 -7.69
C VAL A 141 -10.17 9.50 -6.82
N GLN A 142 -10.49 9.79 -5.56
CA GLN A 142 -9.56 10.54 -4.68
C GLN A 142 -8.58 9.66 -3.88
N GLN A 143 -8.63 8.33 -4.02
CA GLN A 143 -7.75 7.41 -3.31
C GLN A 143 -6.66 6.79 -4.19
N LEU A 144 -6.23 7.51 -5.23
CA LEU A 144 -4.96 7.24 -5.93
C LEU A 144 -3.77 7.96 -5.28
N ASP A 145 -4.01 8.94 -4.40
CA ASP A 145 -2.96 9.60 -3.59
C ASP A 145 -2.59 8.82 -2.31
N LEU A 146 -3.26 7.71 -2.00
CA LEU A 146 -2.94 6.88 -0.82
C LEU A 146 -1.93 5.75 -1.10
N LEU A 147 -1.33 5.74 -2.30
CA LEU A 147 -0.11 4.98 -2.59
C LEU A 147 1.16 5.79 -2.32
N GLU A 148 1.06 6.98 -1.72
CA GLU A 148 2.19 7.84 -1.35
C GLU A 148 2.88 7.42 -0.03
N ASP A 149 2.32 6.46 0.71
CA ASP A 149 2.93 5.86 1.91
C ASP A 149 4.05 4.84 1.59
N PHE A 150 4.90 5.15 0.61
CA PHE A 150 6.23 4.54 0.46
C PHE A 150 7.27 5.11 1.44
N ASN A 151 6.85 5.77 2.52
CA ASN A 151 7.77 6.27 3.54
C ASN A 151 8.29 5.18 4.52
N VAL A 152 8.38 3.92 4.08
CA VAL A 152 9.06 2.84 4.81
C VAL A 152 10.56 2.76 4.44
N ILE A 153 11.12 3.84 3.89
CA ILE A 153 12.57 3.99 3.66
C ILE A 153 13.21 4.91 4.72
N GLY A 154 12.42 5.67 5.49
CA GLY A 154 12.94 6.60 6.52
C GLY A 154 13.33 5.96 7.86
N GLU A 155 12.82 4.76 8.19
CA GLU A 155 13.06 4.13 9.50
C GLU A 155 14.28 3.18 9.50
N LEU A 156 15.10 3.21 8.46
CA LEU A 156 16.40 2.54 8.41
C LEU A 156 17.54 3.42 8.95
N ASP A 157 17.28 4.67 9.32
CA ASP A 157 18.27 5.63 9.82
C ASP A 157 18.38 5.68 11.36
N GLU A 158 17.53 4.96 12.10
CA GLU A 158 17.54 4.91 13.58
C GLU A 158 18.02 3.57 14.17
N LEU A 159 18.97 2.89 13.52
CA LEU A 159 19.71 1.82 14.19
C LEU A 159 20.71 2.46 15.18
N PRO A 160 20.61 2.22 16.50
CA PRO A 160 21.59 2.70 17.45
C PRO A 160 22.96 2.07 17.16
N GLU A 161 23.97 2.93 16.98
CA GLU A 161 25.38 2.58 16.83
C GLU A 161 25.82 1.53 17.88
N PRO A 162 26.55 0.46 17.50
CA PRO A 162 27.09 -0.49 18.46
C PRO A 162 28.10 0.21 19.37
N GLN A 163 27.80 0.26 20.67
CA GLN A 163 28.73 0.70 21.71
C GLN A 163 30.03 -0.10 21.64
N LYS A 164 31.13 0.59 21.30
CA LYS A 164 32.49 0.09 21.50
C LYS A 164 32.78 0.01 23.00
N SER A 165 33.01 -1.21 23.49
CA SER A 165 33.82 -1.48 24.68
C SER A 165 35.27 -1.68 24.29
#